data_AF-A0A1F5GH62-F1
#
_entry.id   AF-A0A1F5GH62-F1
#
_cell.length_a   1.000
_cell.length_b   1.000
_cell.length_c   1.000
_cell.angle_alpha   90.00
_cell.angle_beta   90.00
_cell.angle_gamma   90.00
#
_symmetry.space_group_name_H-M   'P 1'
#
loop_
_entity.id
_entity.type
_entity.pdbx_description
1 polymer ?
#
loop_
_entity_poly.entity_id
_entity_poly.type
_entity_poly.pdbx_seq_one_letter_code
_entity_poly.pdbx_strand_id
1 'polypeptide(L)'
;MKKRPVYTFREDLEKRLKDPEFKKAWEESEADYLLACQVIEARLRKNLSQRDLAKKLGTSQAAISRIEAMNANPSLGFLKRLSAALGVKLSISFS
;
A
#
# COMPACT_ATOMS: atom_id res chain seq x y z
N MET A 1 11.78 7.89 -38.51
CA MET A 1 11.16 7.96 -37.17
C MET A 1 12.18 7.52 -36.13
N LYS A 2 12.55 8.36 -35.15
CA LYS A 2 13.44 7.94 -34.05
C LYS A 2 12.66 6.94 -33.17
N LYS A 3 13.19 5.73 -32.98
CA LYS A 3 12.60 4.74 -32.07
C LYS A 3 12.53 5.37 -30.67
N ARG A 4 11.35 5.42 -30.05
CA ARG A 4 11.25 5.77 -28.64
C ARG A 4 12.00 4.71 -27.85
N PRO A 5 12.92 5.07 -26.95
CA PRO A 5 13.57 4.08 -26.11
C PRO A 5 12.47 3.36 -25.31
N VAL A 6 12.41 2.04 -25.46
CA VAL A 6 11.57 1.20 -24.61
C VAL A 6 12.29 1.16 -23.27
N TYR A 7 11.65 1.76 -22.27
CA TYR A 7 12.15 1.80 -20.92
C TYR A 7 11.15 1.09 -20.04
N THR A 8 11.53 -0.06 -19.48
CA THR A 8 10.64 -0.80 -18.59
C THR A 8 10.81 -0.32 -17.16
N PHE A 9 9.75 -0.43 -16.36
CA PHE A 9 9.82 -0.15 -14.92
C PHE A 9 10.92 -0.97 -14.23
N ARG A 10 11.12 -2.23 -14.62
CA ARG A 10 12.14 -3.10 -14.03
C ARG A 10 13.55 -2.56 -14.31
N GLU A 11 13.83 -2.20 -15.56
CA GLU A 11 15.12 -1.61 -15.94
C GLU A 11 15.37 -0.25 -15.27
N ASP A 12 14.32 0.56 -15.06
CA ASP A 12 14.42 1.82 -14.28
C ASP A 12 14.77 1.55 -12.84
N LEU A 13 14.03 0.66 -12.22
CA LEU A 13 14.17 0.35 -10.82
C LEU A 13 15.56 -0.22 -10.53
N GLU A 14 16.03 -1.18 -11.34
CA GLU A 14 17.38 -1.73 -11.22
C GLU A 14 18.48 -0.67 -11.34
N LYS A 15 18.30 0.33 -12.20
CA LYS A 15 19.25 1.44 -12.32
C LYS A 15 19.22 2.34 -11.10
N ARG A 16 18.03 2.69 -10.61
CA ARG A 16 17.86 3.60 -9.46
C ARG A 16 18.29 2.96 -8.15
N LEU A 17 18.09 1.65 -7.98
CA LEU A 17 18.55 0.89 -6.81
C LEU A 17 20.09 0.86 -6.65
N LYS A 18 20.86 1.28 -7.67
CA LYS A 18 22.31 1.47 -7.56
C LYS A 18 22.69 2.70 -6.74
N ASP A 19 21.80 3.69 -6.67
CA ASP A 19 21.99 4.86 -5.81
C ASP A 19 21.66 4.49 -4.36
N PRO A 20 22.64 4.59 -3.42
CA PRO A 20 22.42 4.24 -2.01
C PRO A 20 21.31 5.05 -1.34
N GLU A 21 21.12 6.33 -1.69
CA GLU A 21 20.07 7.16 -1.08
C GLU A 21 18.69 6.68 -1.52
N PHE A 22 18.54 6.42 -2.83
CA PHE A 22 17.30 5.87 -3.37
C PHE A 22 17.01 4.48 -2.81
N LYS A 23 18.02 3.60 -2.76
CA LYS A 23 17.88 2.25 -2.24
C LYS A 23 17.41 2.26 -0.78
N LYS A 24 18.01 3.09 0.06
CA LYS A 24 17.61 3.23 1.46
C LYS A 24 16.15 3.69 1.59
N ALA A 25 15.76 4.74 0.86
CA ALA A 25 14.37 5.21 0.88
C ALA A 25 13.38 4.16 0.36
N TRP A 26 13.78 3.37 -0.64
CA TRP A 26 12.99 2.27 -1.17
C TRP A 26 12.77 1.18 -0.10
N GLU A 27 13.84 0.71 0.53
CA GLU A 27 13.80 -0.31 1.59
C GLU A 27 12.99 0.17 2.81
N GLU A 28 13.16 1.41 3.25
CA GLU A 28 12.39 2.00 4.35
C GLU A 28 10.89 2.09 4.06
N SER A 29 10.50 2.22 2.78
CA SER A 29 9.10 2.31 2.35
C SER A 29 8.40 0.96 2.14
N GLU A 30 9.14 -0.14 2.18
CA GLU A 30 8.64 -1.47 1.79
C GLU A 30 7.45 -1.92 2.65
N ALA A 31 7.53 -1.75 3.96
CA ALA A 31 6.46 -2.14 4.87
C ALA A 31 5.15 -1.38 4.59
N ASP A 32 5.24 -0.07 4.35
CA ASP A 32 4.09 0.78 4.04
C ASP A 32 3.49 0.41 2.67
N TYR A 33 4.34 0.11 1.69
CA TYR A 33 3.92 -0.36 0.37
C TYR A 33 3.15 -1.68 0.47
N LEU A 34 3.71 -2.66 1.19
CA LEU A 34 3.09 -3.98 1.37
C LEU A 34 1.76 -3.87 2.10
N LEU A 35 1.67 -3.02 3.13
CA LEU A 35 0.42 -2.73 3.82
C LEU A 35 -0.63 -2.16 2.86
N ALA A 36 -0.27 -1.14 2.08
CA ALA A 36 -1.17 -0.51 1.12
C ALA A 36 -1.69 -1.53 0.08
N CYS A 37 -0.80 -2.34 -0.50
CA CYS A 37 -1.16 -3.39 -1.44
C CYS A 37 -2.14 -4.40 -0.84
N GLN A 38 -1.87 -4.91 0.37
CA GLN A 38 -2.75 -5.88 1.03
C GLN A 38 -4.13 -5.31 1.34
N VAL A 39 -4.21 -4.04 1.76
CA VAL A 39 -5.48 -3.35 2.02
C VAL A 39 -6.28 -3.18 0.73
N ILE A 40 -5.65 -2.71 -0.35
CA ILE A 40 -6.29 -2.55 -1.66
C ILE A 40 -6.81 -3.91 -2.16
N GLU A 41 -5.97 -4.94 -2.13
CA GLU A 41 -6.32 -6.26 -2.62
C GLU A 41 -7.48 -6.87 -1.82
N ALA A 42 -7.44 -6.79 -0.50
CA ALA A 42 -8.52 -7.27 0.37
C ALA A 42 -9.83 -6.51 0.09
N ARG A 43 -9.75 -5.18 -0.09
CA ARG A 43 -10.91 -4.34 -0.41
C ARG A 43 -11.53 -4.71 -1.76
N LEU A 44 -10.71 -4.89 -2.79
CA LEU A 44 -11.14 -5.25 -4.13
C LEU A 44 -11.72 -6.67 -4.18
N ARG A 45 -11.14 -7.64 -3.47
CA ARG A 45 -11.70 -9.01 -3.34
C ARG A 45 -13.10 -9.02 -2.72
N LYS A 46 -13.45 -7.99 -1.94
CA LYS A 46 -14.78 -7.81 -1.34
C LYS A 46 -15.69 -6.89 -2.17
N ASN A 47 -15.26 -6.46 -3.36
CA ASN A 47 -15.98 -5.49 -4.22
C ASN A 47 -16.35 -4.19 -3.50
N LEU A 48 -15.49 -3.72 -2.58
CA LEU A 48 -15.73 -2.49 -1.83
C LEU A 48 -15.04 -1.31 -2.50
N SER A 49 -15.73 -0.16 -2.61
CA SER A 49 -15.04 1.10 -2.85
C SER A 49 -14.35 1.58 -1.56
N GLN A 50 -13.42 2.54 -1.66
CA GLN A 50 -12.83 3.17 -0.47
C GLN A 50 -13.91 3.82 0.42
N ARG A 51 -14.99 4.35 -0.18
CA ARG A 51 -16.14 4.91 0.56
C ARG A 51 -16.91 3.84 1.32
N ASP A 52 -17.09 2.66 0.73
CA ASP A 52 -17.82 1.57 1.38
C ASP A 52 -17.04 1.00 2.56
N LEU A 53 -15.72 0.83 2.39
CA LEU A 53 -14.84 0.42 3.49
C LEU A 53 -14.82 1.47 4.61
N ALA A 54 -14.75 2.76 4.25
CA ALA A 54 -14.79 3.85 5.22
C ALA A 54 -16.09 3.83 6.04
N LYS A 55 -17.25 3.64 5.38
CA LYS A 55 -18.55 3.50 6.05
C LYS A 55 -18.58 2.31 7.00
N LYS A 56 -18.10 1.13 6.58
CA LYS A 56 -18.02 -0.07 7.42
C LYS A 56 -17.13 0.14 8.65
N LEU A 57 -16.06 0.90 8.50
CA LEU A 57 -15.07 1.15 9.55
C LEU A 57 -15.45 2.32 10.47
N GLY A 58 -16.47 3.12 10.11
CA GLY A 58 -16.82 4.35 10.81
C GLY A 58 -15.75 5.44 10.67
N THR A 59 -15.13 5.57 9.49
CA THR A 59 -14.10 6.58 9.21
C THR A 59 -14.38 7.34 7.90
N SER A 60 -13.48 8.24 7.51
CA SER A 60 -13.58 8.98 6.25
C SER A 60 -12.91 8.25 5.08
N GLN A 61 -13.42 8.45 3.85
CA GLN A 61 -12.75 7.92 2.66
C GLN A 61 -11.32 8.46 2.52
N ALA A 62 -11.06 9.71 2.96
CA ALA A 62 -9.72 10.27 2.98
C ALA A 62 -8.76 9.49 3.91
N ALA A 63 -9.25 8.96 5.04
CA ALA A 63 -8.42 8.11 5.91
C ALA A 63 -8.02 6.80 5.21
N ILE A 64 -8.95 6.15 4.52
CA ILE A 64 -8.67 4.95 3.71
C ILE A 64 -7.69 5.29 2.58
N SER A 65 -7.93 6.40 1.87
CA SER A 65 -7.07 6.85 0.78
C SER A 65 -5.64 7.10 1.22
N ARG A 66 -5.41 7.67 2.41
CA ARG A 66 -4.04 7.89 2.91
C ARG A 66 -3.31 6.59 3.19
N ILE A 67 -3.99 5.57 3.70
CA ILE A 67 -3.39 4.25 3.93
C ILE A 67 -3.04 3.59 2.58
N GLU A 68 -3.96 3.60 1.63
CA GLU A 68 -3.74 3.01 0.30
C GLU A 68 -2.68 3.76 -0.53
N ALA A 69 -2.38 5.02 -0.17
CA ALA A 69 -1.37 5.85 -0.84
C ALA A 69 -0.05 5.94 -0.05
N MET A 70 0.19 5.07 0.95
CA MET A 70 1.41 5.07 1.78
C MET A 70 1.67 6.41 2.50
N ASN A 71 0.63 7.22 2.72
CA ASN A 71 0.72 8.54 3.34
C ASN A 71 0.04 8.56 4.72
N ALA A 72 0.13 7.44 5.45
CA ALA A 72 -0.38 7.29 6.80
C ALA A 72 0.45 6.27 7.57
N ASN A 73 0.61 6.51 8.88
CA ASN A 73 1.10 5.54 9.83
C ASN A 73 -0.06 5.08 10.74
N PRO A 74 -0.90 4.11 10.29
CA PRO A 74 -2.07 3.68 11.03
C PRO A 74 -1.66 2.94 12.31
N SER A 75 -2.29 3.27 13.43
CA SER A 75 -2.05 2.55 14.69
C SER A 75 -2.49 1.08 14.57
N LEU A 76 -1.88 0.20 15.37
CA LEU A 76 -2.27 -1.20 15.45
C LEU A 76 -3.77 -1.38 15.78
N GLY A 77 -4.32 -0.49 16.61
CA GLY A 77 -5.77 -0.47 16.91
C GLY A 77 -6.62 -0.17 15.69
N PHE A 78 -6.17 0.74 14.82
CA PHE A 78 -6.84 1.00 13.54
C PHE A 78 -6.77 -0.23 12.63
N LEU A 79 -5.60 -0.86 12.51
CA LEU A 79 -5.40 -2.07 11.69
C LEU A 79 -6.30 -3.23 12.13
N LYS A 80 -6.51 -3.43 13.44
CA LYS A 80 -7.46 -4.43 13.96
C LYS A 80 -8.90 -4.17 13.53
N ARG A 81 -9.35 -2.90 13.59
CA ARG A 81 -10.70 -2.55 13.11
C ARG A 81 -10.81 -2.69 11.60
N LEU A 82 -9.76 -2.30 10.87
CA LEU A 82 -9.69 -2.42 9.42
C LEU A 82 -9.79 -3.88 8.98
N SER A 83 -9.05 -4.79 9.62
CA SER A 83 -9.12 -6.21 9.32
C SER A 83 -10.50 -6.79 9.62
N ALA A 84 -11.15 -6.37 10.70
CA ALA A 84 -12.53 -6.75 11.01
C ALA A 84 -13.53 -6.25 9.95
N ALA A 85 -13.43 -4.99 9.50
CA ALA A 85 -14.28 -4.43 8.47
C ALA A 85 -14.11 -5.11 7.10
N LEU A 86 -12.89 -5.58 6.81
CA LEU A 86 -12.56 -6.35 5.61
C LEU A 86 -12.91 -7.85 5.74
N GLY A 87 -13.19 -8.33 6.96
CA GLY A 87 -13.43 -9.76 7.22
C GLY A 87 -12.18 -10.62 6.98
N VAL A 88 -11.00 -10.10 7.34
CA VAL A 88 -9.71 -10.79 7.23
C VAL A 88 -9.00 -10.83 8.60
N LYS A 89 -8.04 -11.75 8.75
CA LYS A 89 -7.22 -11.84 9.96
C LYS A 89 -5.99 -10.94 9.83
N LEU A 90 -5.76 -10.09 10.83
CA LEU A 90 -4.49 -9.37 10.98
C LEU A 90 -3.41 -10.35 11.46
N SER A 91 -2.30 -10.43 10.74
CA SER A 91 -1.11 -11.22 11.09
C SER A 91 0.13 -10.32 10.99
N ILE A 92 1.05 -10.47 11.94
CA ILE A 92 2.31 -9.72 12.01
C ILE A 92 3.42 -10.75 12.19
N SER A 93 4.46 -10.64 11.37
CA SER A 93 5.66 -11.48 11.41
C SER A 93 6.88 -10.61 11.16
N PHE A 94 8.00 -10.98 11.77
CA PHE A 94 9.32 -10.47 11.44
C PHE A 94 10.03 -11.53 10.59
N SER A 95 10.62 -11.13 9.49
CA SER A 95 11.33 -12.00 8.53
C SER A 95 12.56 -11.29 8.01
#